data_AF-A0A833GEC2-F1
#
_entry.id   AF-A0A833GEC2-F1
#
_cell.length_a   1.000
_cell.length_b   1.000
_cell.length_c   1.000
_cell.angle_alpha   90.00
_cell.angle_beta   90.00
_cell.angle_gamma   90.00
#
_symmetry.space_group_name_H-M   'P 1'
#
loop_
_entity.id
_entity.type
_entity.pdbx_description
1 polymer ?
#
loop_
_entity_poly.entity_id
_entity_poly.type
_entity_poly.pdbx_seq_one_letter_code
_entity_poly.pdbx_strand_id
1 'polypeptide(L)'
;MLTILFDGIAYGMLLFVLACGLAVTLGLMNFVNLAHGAFAMAGGYVTVLMVNRWGVPFFATLPVAFLFSASIGFVLERTLYVHVYRKPHLDQV
;
A
#
# COMPACT_ATOMS: atom_id res chain seq x y z
N MET A 1 -19.16 -22.69 19.66
CA MET A 1 -17.87 -22.63 20.40
C MET A 1 -16.71 -23.05 19.51
N LEU A 2 -16.70 -24.26 18.93
CA LEU A 2 -15.61 -24.71 18.06
C LEU A 2 -15.44 -23.84 16.79
N THR A 3 -16.53 -23.40 16.16
CA THR A 3 -16.49 -22.49 14.99
C THR A 3 -15.83 -21.14 15.33
N ILE A 4 -16.16 -20.57 16.49
CA ILE A 4 -15.59 -19.28 16.95
C ILE A 4 -14.09 -19.41 17.17
N LEU A 5 -13.63 -20.56 17.67
CA LEU A 5 -12.20 -20.84 17.82
C LEU A 5 -11.49 -20.86 16.45
N PHE A 6 -12.07 -21.54 15.45
CA PHE A 6 -11.52 -21.59 14.09
C PHE A 6 -11.53 -20.21 13.41
N ASP A 7 -12.63 -19.45 13.53
CA ASP A 7 -12.72 -18.09 12.99
C ASP A 7 -11.69 -17.17 13.66
N GLY A 8 -11.54 -17.26 14.98
CA GLY A 8 -10.54 -16.48 15.73
C GLY A 8 -9.11 -16.79 15.30
N ILE A 9 -8.79 -18.06 15.09
CA ILE A 9 -7.48 -18.48 14.58
C ILE A 9 -7.28 -18.01 13.13
N ALA A 10 -8.28 -18.14 12.26
CA ALA A 10 -8.20 -17.70 10.87
C ALA A 10 -7.98 -16.18 10.75
N TYR A 11 -8.75 -15.39 11.49
CA TYR A 11 -8.55 -13.94 11.58
C TYR A 11 -7.21 -13.58 12.19
N GLY A 12 -6.77 -14.30 13.24
CA GLY A 12 -5.46 -14.11 13.85
C GLY A 12 -4.32 -14.34 12.88
N MET A 13 -4.38 -15.42 12.07
CA MET A 13 -3.40 -15.68 11.02
C MET A 13 -3.42 -14.61 9.93
N LEU A 14 -4.61 -14.15 9.51
CA LEU A 14 -4.74 -13.09 8.51
C LEU A 14 -4.11 -11.78 9.02
N LEU A 15 -4.43 -11.36 10.25
CA LEU A 15 -3.85 -10.17 10.88
C LEU A 15 -2.33 -10.33 11.09
N PHE A 16 -1.86 -11.52 11.45
CA PHE A 16 -0.43 -11.81 11.59
C PHE A 16 0.32 -11.67 10.26
N VAL A 17 -0.22 -12.21 9.16
CA VAL A 17 0.39 -12.07 7.83
C VAL A 17 0.43 -10.60 7.40
N LEU A 18 -0.66 -9.85 7.63
CA LEU A 18 -0.70 -8.41 7.33
C LEU A 18 0.35 -7.63 8.14
N ALA A 19 0.44 -7.90 9.45
CA ALA A 19 1.41 -7.26 10.33
C ALA A 19 2.86 -7.61 9.94
N CYS A 20 3.13 -8.86 9.58
CA CYS A 20 4.44 -9.31 9.12
C CYS A 20 4.85 -8.59 7.82
N GLY A 21 3.93 -8.48 6.84
CA GLY A 21 4.19 -7.74 5.60
C GLY A 21 4.51 -6.26 5.85
N LEU A 22 3.77 -5.60 6.75
CA LEU A 22 4.04 -4.22 7.16
C LEU A 22 5.38 -4.09 7.93
N ALA A 23 5.69 -5.04 8.82
CA ALA A 23 6.94 -5.03 9.57
C ALA A 23 8.15 -5.23 8.66
N VAL A 24 8.08 -6.10 7.64
CA VAL A 24 9.16 -6.32 6.67
C VAL A 24 9.37 -5.08 5.80
N THR A 25 8.29 -4.49 5.28
CA THR A 25 8.39 -3.30 4.42
C THR A 25 8.92 -2.08 5.17
N LEU A 26 8.47 -1.85 6.41
CA LEU A 26 8.94 -0.74 7.25
C LEU A 26 10.32 -1.01 7.87
N GLY A 27 10.61 -2.26 8.25
CA GLY A 27 11.85 -2.65 8.90
C GLY A 27 13.09 -2.52 7.99
N LEU A 28 12.91 -2.65 6.67
CA LEU A 28 14.01 -2.49 5.71
C LEU A 28 14.35 -1.02 5.40
N MET A 29 13.41 -0.08 5.59
CA MET A 29 13.60 1.32 5.16
C MET A 29 14.24 2.24 6.21
N ASN A 30 14.47 1.79 7.46
CA ASN A 30 15.02 2.58 8.59
C ASN A 30 14.31 3.94 8.87
N PHE A 31 13.25 4.27 8.14
CA PHE A 31 12.48 5.49 8.23
C PHE A 31 11.01 5.19 7.97
N VAL A 32 10.12 5.76 8.80
CA VAL A 32 8.68 5.59 8.65
C VAL A 32 8.18 6.50 7.53
N ASN A 33 8.14 5.99 6.30
CA ASN A 33 7.55 6.71 5.17
C ASN A 33 6.04 6.46 5.11
N LEU A 34 5.25 7.43 5.61
CA LEU A 34 3.78 7.35 5.62
C LEU A 34 3.18 7.26 4.20
N ALA A 35 3.88 7.78 3.18
CA ALA A 35 3.42 7.72 1.79
C ALA A 35 3.45 6.28 1.26
N HIS A 36 4.42 5.46 1.69
CA HIS A 36 4.56 4.07 1.24
C HIS A 36 3.29 3.25 1.52
N GLY A 37 2.76 3.34 2.74
CA GLY A 37 1.52 2.68 3.14
C GLY A 37 0.32 3.18 2.33
N ALA A 38 0.24 4.49 2.05
CA ALA A 38 -0.83 5.06 1.25
C ALA A 38 -0.83 4.55 -0.21
N PHE A 39 0.34 4.47 -0.85
CA PHE A 39 0.46 3.93 -2.21
C PHE A 39 0.17 2.43 -2.29
N ALA A 40 0.59 1.67 -1.27
CA ALA A 40 0.28 0.24 -1.16
C ALA A 40 -1.23 0.01 -1.01
N MET A 41 -1.90 0.78 -0.15
CA MET A 41 -3.35 0.70 0.00
C MET A 41 -4.09 1.09 -1.27
N ALA A 42 -3.65 2.14 -1.98
CA ALA A 42 -4.27 2.57 -3.24
C ALA A 42 -4.27 1.43 -4.28
N GLY A 43 -3.12 0.77 -4.48
CA GLY A 43 -3.02 -0.38 -5.39
C GLY A 43 -3.84 -1.59 -4.92
N GLY A 44 -3.89 -1.83 -3.60
CA GLY A 44 -4.74 -2.85 -2.98
C GLY A 44 -6.23 -2.62 -3.26
N TYR A 45 -6.72 -1.38 -3.12
CA TYR A 45 -8.10 -1.02 -3.43
C TYR A 45 -8.43 -1.22 -4.90
N VAL A 46 -7.52 -0.87 -5.82
CA VAL A 46 -7.70 -1.15 -7.25
C VAL A 46 -7.88 -2.64 -7.49
N THR A 47 -7.02 -3.47 -6.88
CA THR A 47 -7.11 -4.92 -6.99
C THR A 47 -8.45 -5.45 -6.47
N VAL A 48 -8.85 -5.03 -5.26
CA VAL A 48 -10.12 -5.43 -4.63
C VAL A 48 -11.31 -5.01 -5.50
N LEU A 49 -11.29 -3.81 -6.07
CA LEU A 49 -12.37 -3.31 -6.91
C LEU A 49 -12.46 -4.10 -8.23
N MET A 50 -11.34 -4.32 -8.90
CA MET A 50 -11.31 -5.05 -10.17
C MET A 50 -11.76 -6.52 -10.00
N VAL A 51 -11.31 -7.18 -8.93
CA VAL A 51 -11.71 -8.57 -8.63
C VAL A 51 -13.20 -8.62 -8.28
N ASN A 52 -13.67 -7.80 -7.34
CA ASN A 52 -15.04 -7.92 -6.81
C ASN A 52 -16.13 -7.30 -7.71
N ARG A 53 -15.83 -6.22 -8.42
CA ARG A 53 -16.82 -5.52 -9.28
C ARG A 53 -16.78 -5.96 -10.73
N TRP A 54 -15.59 -6.26 -11.26
CA TRP A 54 -15.41 -6.56 -12.69
C TRP A 54 -15.00 -8.00 -12.96
N GLY A 55 -14.82 -8.83 -11.93
CA GLY A 55 -14.49 -10.25 -12.07
C GLY A 55 -13.12 -10.48 -12.71
N VAL A 56 -12.24 -9.49 -12.69
CA VAL A 56 -10.90 -9.60 -13.30
C VAL A 56 -10.05 -10.55 -12.46
N PRO A 57 -9.33 -11.51 -13.07
CA PRO A 57 -8.49 -12.43 -12.32
C PRO A 57 -7.40 -11.68 -11.57
N PHE A 58 -7.14 -12.08 -10.32
CA PHE A 58 -6.20 -11.41 -9.40
C PHE A 58 -4.84 -11.11 -10.03
N PHE A 59 -4.25 -12.05 -10.78
CA PHE A 59 -2.94 -11.81 -11.40
C PHE A 59 -2.97 -10.73 -12.48
N ALA A 60 -4.10 -10.54 -13.18
CA ALA A 60 -4.26 -9.49 -14.16
C ALA A 60 -4.48 -8.11 -13.54
N THR A 61 -4.87 -8.03 -12.25
CA THR A 61 -5.01 -6.73 -11.56
C THR A 61 -3.67 -6.20 -11.07
N LEU A 62 -2.63 -7.04 -10.91
CA LEU A 62 -1.32 -6.62 -10.41
C LEU A 62 -0.64 -5.56 -11.30
N PRO A 63 -0.56 -5.72 -12.64
CA PRO A 63 0.00 -4.68 -13.50
C PRO A 63 -0.80 -3.38 -13.44
N VAL A 64 -2.13 -3.47 -13.34
CA VAL A 64 -3.02 -2.30 -13.27
C VAL A 64 -2.84 -1.54 -11.96
N ALA A 65 -2.78 -2.25 -10.84
CA ALA A 65 -2.51 -1.68 -9.52
C ALA A 65 -1.13 -0.98 -9.48
N PHE A 66 -0.12 -1.60 -10.08
CA PHE A 66 1.21 -0.99 -10.21
C PHE A 66 1.18 0.30 -11.04
N LEU A 67 0.60 0.26 -12.24
CA LEU A 67 0.52 1.44 -13.12
C LEU A 67 -0.28 2.57 -12.48
N PHE A 68 -1.37 2.23 -11.80
CA PHE A 68 -2.18 3.19 -11.06
C PHE A 68 -1.38 3.88 -9.96
N SER A 69 -0.76 3.13 -9.04
CA SER A 69 0.06 3.73 -7.98
C SER A 69 1.27 4.50 -8.52
N ALA A 70 1.91 4.01 -9.59
CA ALA A 70 3.02 4.69 -10.26
C ALA A 70 2.59 6.03 -10.86
N SER A 71 1.42 6.09 -11.50
CA SER A 71 0.87 7.33 -12.05
C SER A 71 0.55 8.36 -10.98
N ILE A 72 -0.02 7.94 -9.84
CA ILE A 72 -0.24 8.84 -8.69
C ILE A 72 1.10 9.37 -8.18
N GLY A 73 2.11 8.49 -8.03
CA GLY A 73 3.45 8.88 -7.61
C GLY A 73 4.08 9.91 -8.56
N PHE A 74 3.95 9.70 -9.86
CA PHE A 74 4.43 10.64 -10.88
C PHE A 74 3.74 12.01 -10.79
N VAL A 75 2.42 12.04 -10.58
CA VAL A 75 1.68 13.29 -10.39
C VAL A 75 2.15 14.03 -9.14
N LEU A 76 2.33 13.32 -8.02
CA LEU A 76 2.81 13.91 -6.76
C LEU A 76 4.25 14.42 -6.88
N GLU A 77 5.11 13.70 -7.58
CA GLU A 77 6.47 14.15 -7.90
C GLU A 77 6.47 15.48 -8.64
N ARG A 78 5.72 15.55 -9.74
CA ARG A 78 5.60 16.73 -10.60
C ARG A 78 4.97 17.94 -9.90
N THR A 79 4.07 17.72 -8.94
CA THR A 79 3.25 18.79 -8.35
C THR A 79 3.71 19.23 -6.97
N LEU A 80 4.14 18.30 -6.12
CA LEU A 80 4.49 18.58 -4.74
C LEU A 80 5.99 18.47 -4.52
N TYR A 81 6.56 17.29 -4.77
CA TYR A 81 7.94 17.01 -4.37
C TYR A 81 8.95 17.92 -5.10
N VAL A 82 8.75 18.18 -6.40
CA VAL A 82 9.64 19.07 -7.16
C VAL A 82 9.72 20.49 -6.58
N HIS A 83 8.65 20.98 -5.95
CA HIS A 83 8.63 22.31 -5.33
C HIS A 83 9.31 22.31 -3.95
N VAL A 84 9.21 21.21 -3.20
CA VAL A 84 9.87 21.03 -1.89
C VAL A 84 11.39 20.90 -2.06
N TYR A 85 11.84 20.16 -3.07
CA TYR A 85 13.27 20.02 -3.37
C TYR A 85 13.94 21.33 -3.76
N ARG A 86 13.18 22.31 -4.26
CA ARG A 86 13.70 23.60 -4.71
C ARG A 86 13.88 24.62 -3.57
N LYS A 87 13.42 24.31 -2.35
CA LYS A 87 13.55 25.18 -1.19
C LYS A 87 14.91 25.00 -0.48
N PRO A 88 15.52 26.08 0.05
CA PRO A 88 16.78 26.00 0.79
C PRO A 88 16.65 25.11 2.04
N HIS A 89 17.74 24.41 2.42
CA HIS A 89 17.76 23.38 3.47
C HIS A 89 17.20 23.81 4.84
N LEU A 90 17.19 25.11 5.17
CA LEU A 90 16.60 25.65 6.41
C LEU A 90 15.05 25.63 6.42
N ASP A 91 14.42 25.48 5.26
CA ASP A 91 12.96 25.50 5.06
C ASP A 91 12.41 24.07 4.78
N GLN A 92 13.26 23.05 4.91
CA GLN A 92 12.97 21.63 4.62
C GLN A 92 12.71 20.78 5.88
N VAL A 93 12.55 21.41 7.05
CA VAL A 93 12.20 20.72 8.32
C VAL A 93 10.70 20.70 8.53
#